data_AF-A0A7X8G104-F1
#
_entry.id   AF-A0A7X8G104-F1
#
_cell.length_a   1.000
_cell.length_b   1.000
_cell.length_c   1.000
_cell.angle_alpha   90.00
_cell.angle_beta   90.00
_cell.angle_gamma   90.00
#
_symmetry.space_group_name_H-M   'P 1'
#
loop_
_entity.id
_entity.type
_entity.pdbx_description
1 polymer ?
#
loop_
_entity_poly.entity_id
_entity_poly.type
_entity_poly.pdbx_seq_one_letter_code
_entity_poly.pdbx_strand_id
1 'polypeptide(L)'
;MKKIIFIFLIMSLNLFSNTESIEIGVNEYLINNLLDVIEEIDGTNNIKILGGKQKLDWKIRNMNIKILPENVLFKGNINVSIFGQMIESPVTGEVNVSLNETGDVIIFKVDKLIPENNSGNFIDLTSIYTPEFEYELPNYVVDNYEFKTPNGSLKKITMDVVKKELFLEKEKIVIKTHIKLNKNK
;
A
#
# COMPACT_ATOMS: atom_id res chain seq x y z
N MET A 1 35.68 -54.21 -6.57
CA MET A 1 34.40 -53.46 -6.53
C MET A 1 34.72 -51.96 -6.51
N LYS A 2 34.54 -51.27 -7.65
CA LYS A 2 34.80 -49.82 -7.78
C LYS A 2 33.55 -49.07 -7.32
N LYS A 3 33.67 -48.21 -6.30
CA LYS A 3 32.61 -47.27 -5.90
C LYS A 3 32.70 -46.04 -6.79
N ILE A 4 31.69 -45.82 -7.63
CA ILE A 4 31.51 -44.58 -8.38
C ILE A 4 30.80 -43.61 -7.42
N ILE A 5 31.46 -42.51 -7.08
CA ILE A 5 30.87 -41.40 -6.33
C ILE A 5 30.35 -40.41 -7.37
N PHE A 6 29.03 -40.24 -7.42
CA PHE A 6 28.38 -39.21 -8.23
C PHE A 6 28.36 -37.91 -7.42
N ILE A 7 29.18 -36.94 -7.81
CA ILE A 7 29.12 -35.57 -7.27
C ILE A 7 28.12 -34.81 -8.13
N PHE A 8 26.95 -34.51 -7.56
CA PHE A 8 25.94 -33.67 -8.18
C PHE A 8 26.36 -32.21 -8.02
N LEU A 9 27.05 -31.65 -9.01
CA LEU A 9 27.38 -30.24 -9.07
C LEU A 9 26.11 -29.46 -9.46
N ILE A 10 25.37 -28.96 -8.46
CA ILE A 10 24.27 -28.02 -8.69
C ILE A 10 24.92 -26.68 -9.08
N MET A 11 25.08 -26.48 -10.38
CA MET A 11 25.52 -25.22 -10.95
C MET A 11 24.32 -24.26 -10.87
N SER A 12 24.19 -23.52 -9.77
CA SER A 12 23.26 -22.40 -9.68
C SER A 12 23.74 -21.32 -10.66
N LEU A 13 23.19 -21.35 -11.87
CA LEU A 13 23.29 -20.26 -12.83
C LEU A 13 22.60 -19.04 -12.23
N ASN A 14 23.36 -18.20 -11.54
CA ASN A 14 22.96 -16.82 -11.32
C ASN A 14 23.01 -16.11 -12.68
N LEU A 15 21.92 -16.22 -13.43
CA LEU A 15 21.64 -15.34 -14.56
C LEU A 15 21.38 -13.95 -13.97
N PHE A 16 22.45 -13.21 -13.67
CA PHE A 16 22.34 -11.78 -13.41
C PHE A 16 21.94 -11.10 -14.72
N SER A 17 20.64 -10.99 -14.97
CA SER A 17 20.13 -9.93 -15.84
C SER A 17 20.40 -8.62 -15.12
N ASN A 18 21.22 -7.74 -15.71
CA ASN A 18 21.37 -6.36 -15.23
C ASN A 18 20.02 -5.64 -15.45
N THR A 19 19.11 -5.73 -14.49
CA THR A 19 17.91 -4.90 -14.44
C THR A 19 18.29 -3.58 -13.78
N GLU A 20 18.12 -2.49 -14.51
CA GLU A 20 18.20 -1.15 -13.94
C GLU A 20 16.91 -0.90 -13.14
N SER A 21 16.97 -0.02 -12.13
CA SER A 21 15.81 0.30 -11.31
C SER A 21 15.58 1.78 -11.18
N ILE A 22 14.33 2.20 -11.33
CA ILE A 22 13.86 3.54 -11.00
C ILE A 22 13.08 3.44 -9.69
N GLU A 23 13.29 4.39 -8.78
CA GLU A 23 12.63 4.41 -7.48
C GLU A 23 11.79 5.68 -7.33
N ILE A 24 10.55 5.53 -6.87
CA ILE A 24 9.68 6.62 -6.44
C ILE A 24 9.37 6.47 -4.96
N GLY A 25 9.54 7.55 -4.21
CA GLY A 25 9.11 7.66 -2.81
C GLY A 25 7.81 8.44 -2.68
N VAL A 26 6.82 7.86 -2.02
CA VAL A 26 5.58 8.53 -1.59
C VAL A 26 5.67 8.77 -0.09
N ASN A 27 5.79 10.04 0.30
CA ASN A 27 5.96 10.42 1.71
C ASN A 27 4.65 10.30 2.49
N GLU A 28 4.74 9.88 3.76
CA GLU A 28 3.67 9.86 4.75
C GLU A 28 2.90 11.19 4.79
N TYR A 29 3.63 12.30 4.72
CA TYR A 29 3.04 13.65 4.68
C TYR A 29 2.05 13.85 3.53
N LEU A 30 2.37 13.36 2.33
CA LEU A 30 1.47 13.49 1.17
C LEU A 30 0.19 12.70 1.37
N ILE A 31 0.31 11.48 1.90
CA ILE A 31 -0.84 10.61 2.14
C ILE A 31 -1.73 11.19 3.23
N ASN A 32 -1.13 11.73 4.29
CA ASN A 32 -1.87 12.40 5.37
C ASN A 32 -2.59 13.67 4.88
N ASN A 33 -1.97 14.44 3.98
CA ASN A 33 -2.67 15.57 3.36
C ASN A 33 -3.89 15.13 2.55
N LEU A 34 -3.84 13.97 1.89
CA LEU A 34 -5.00 13.43 1.17
C LEU A 34 -6.10 13.00 2.14
N LEU A 35 -5.74 12.33 3.25
CA LEU A 35 -6.68 11.96 4.29
C LEU A 35 -7.32 13.19 4.97
N ASP A 36 -6.56 14.28 5.14
CA ASP A 36 -7.07 15.54 5.66
C ASP A 36 -8.10 16.17 4.71
N VAL A 37 -7.91 16.06 3.38
CA VAL A 37 -8.88 16.54 2.37
C VAL A 37 -10.17 15.72 2.38
N ILE A 38 -10.11 14.43 2.73
CA ILE A 38 -11.32 13.61 2.88
C ILE A 38 -12.15 14.08 4.10
N GLU A 39 -11.49 14.66 5.11
CA GLU A 39 -12.04 15.18 6.38
C GLU A 39 -12.72 14.11 7.25
N GLU A 40 -13.81 13.51 6.73
CA GLU A 40 -14.62 12.52 7.40
C GLU A 40 -15.17 11.46 6.43
N ILE A 41 -15.33 10.24 6.95
CA ILE A 41 -16.03 9.15 6.26
C ILE A 41 -17.13 8.64 7.18
N ASP A 42 -18.33 8.46 6.65
CA ASP A 42 -19.48 7.94 7.41
C ASP A 42 -20.23 6.85 6.67
N GLY A 43 -21.04 6.11 7.44
CA GLY A 43 -21.87 5.06 6.90
C GLY A 43 -22.89 4.53 7.89
N THR A 44 -23.71 3.63 7.39
CA THR A 44 -24.77 2.96 8.14
C THR A 44 -24.70 1.46 7.92
N ASN A 45 -24.70 0.68 9.00
CA ASN A 45 -24.78 -0.78 8.96
C ASN A 45 -25.97 -1.29 9.78
N ASN A 46 -26.48 -2.45 9.40
CA ASN A 46 -27.46 -3.17 10.22
C ASN A 46 -26.75 -4.30 10.98
N ILE A 47 -26.60 -4.15 12.28
CA ILE A 47 -25.99 -5.17 13.14
C ILE A 47 -27.06 -6.05 13.78
N LYS A 48 -26.74 -7.31 14.02
CA LYS A 48 -27.62 -8.24 14.75
C LYS A 48 -27.21 -8.27 16.20
N ILE A 49 -28.13 -7.91 17.08
CA ILE A 49 -27.95 -7.98 18.54
C ILE A 49 -29.08 -8.83 19.15
N LEU A 50 -28.98 -9.14 20.44
CA LEU A 50 -30.10 -9.73 21.18
C LEU A 50 -31.31 -8.78 21.09
N GLY A 51 -32.40 -9.26 20.50
CA GLY A 51 -33.64 -8.49 20.32
C GLY A 51 -33.90 -7.97 18.90
N GLY A 52 -33.00 -8.18 17.93
CA GLY A 52 -33.29 -7.90 16.50
C GLY A 52 -32.11 -7.34 15.71
N LYS A 53 -32.43 -6.87 14.49
CA LYS A 53 -31.50 -6.05 13.69
C LYS A 53 -31.60 -4.61 14.16
N GLN A 54 -30.46 -3.97 14.40
CA GLN A 54 -30.39 -2.55 14.75
C GLN A 54 -29.56 -1.79 13.75
N LYS A 55 -30.00 -0.57 13.47
CA LYS A 55 -29.25 0.40 12.69
C LYS A 55 -28.12 0.96 13.55
N LEU A 56 -26.91 0.96 12.99
CA LEU A 56 -25.72 1.56 13.55
C LEU A 56 -25.21 2.57 12.54
N ASP A 57 -25.14 3.83 12.96
CA ASP A 57 -24.54 4.91 12.17
C ASP A 57 -23.13 5.16 12.70
N TRP A 58 -22.14 5.30 11.83
CA TRP A 58 -20.76 5.50 12.22
C TRP A 58 -20.09 6.59 11.39
N LYS A 59 -19.07 7.22 11.96
CA LYS A 59 -18.29 8.27 11.31
C LYS A 59 -16.84 8.25 11.82
N ILE A 60 -15.87 8.34 10.93
CA ILE A 60 -14.44 8.44 11.25
C ILE A 60 -13.91 9.80 10.80
N ARG A 61 -13.09 10.43 11.65
CA ARG A 61 -12.49 11.76 11.43
C ARG A 61 -11.03 11.80 11.84
N ASN A 62 -10.34 12.87 11.47
CA ASN A 62 -8.92 13.11 11.83
C ASN A 62 -8.05 11.91 11.45
N MET A 63 -8.28 11.40 10.24
CA MET A 63 -7.63 10.20 9.74
C MET A 63 -6.17 10.48 9.45
N ASN A 64 -5.30 9.56 9.85
CA ASN A 64 -3.87 9.68 9.66
C ASN A 64 -3.26 8.29 9.50
N ILE A 65 -2.16 8.21 8.75
CA ILE A 65 -1.29 7.04 8.75
C ILE A 65 0.10 7.36 9.29
N LYS A 66 0.68 6.34 9.92
CA LYS A 66 2.10 6.28 10.27
C LYS A 66 2.76 5.15 9.49
N ILE A 67 3.78 5.48 8.70
CA ILE A 67 4.58 4.53 7.95
C ILE A 67 5.86 4.23 8.74
N LEU A 68 6.01 2.97 9.12
CA LEU A 68 7.15 2.44 9.82
C LEU A 68 7.84 1.40 8.93
N PRO A 69 9.11 1.04 9.21
CA PRO A 69 9.70 -0.15 8.62
C PRO A 69 8.81 -1.36 8.96
N GLU A 70 8.39 -2.12 7.96
CA GLU A 70 7.58 -3.36 8.06
C GLU A 70 6.08 -3.20 8.35
N ASN A 71 5.60 -2.05 8.83
CA ASN A 71 4.17 -1.87 9.08
C ASN A 71 3.67 -0.44 8.82
N VAL A 72 2.38 -0.33 8.54
CA VAL A 72 1.66 0.94 8.45
C VAL A 72 0.52 0.92 9.45
N LEU A 73 0.39 2.00 10.22
CA LEU A 73 -0.65 2.17 11.21
C LEU A 73 -1.62 3.24 10.76
N PHE A 74 -2.92 2.95 10.85
CA PHE A 74 -3.99 3.92 10.71
C PHE A 74 -4.36 4.47 12.08
N LYS A 75 -4.70 5.75 12.14
CA LYS A 75 -5.23 6.43 13.32
C LYS A 75 -6.41 7.30 12.92
N GLY A 76 -7.37 7.43 13.82
CA GLY A 76 -8.48 8.35 13.66
C GLY A 76 -9.35 8.42 14.91
N ASN A 77 -10.44 9.18 14.82
CA ASN A 77 -11.48 9.24 15.84
C ASN A 77 -12.77 8.69 15.25
N ILE A 78 -13.34 7.66 15.87
CA ILE A 78 -14.64 7.11 15.46
C ILE A 78 -15.75 7.59 16.39
N ASN A 79 -16.87 7.95 15.78
CA ASN A 79 -18.15 8.18 16.43
C ASN A 79 -19.12 7.09 15.98
N VAL A 80 -19.68 6.34 16.92
CA VAL A 80 -20.67 5.29 16.65
C VAL A 80 -21.96 5.64 17.37
N SER A 81 -23.07 5.71 16.63
CA SER A 81 -24.41 5.88 17.16
C SER A 81 -25.21 4.59 17.09
N ILE A 82 -25.66 4.11 18.24
CA ILE A 82 -26.52 2.94 18.38
C ILE A 82 -27.58 3.22 19.44
N PHE A 83 -28.84 2.90 19.16
CA PHE A 83 -29.97 3.19 20.06
C PHE A 83 -30.10 4.67 20.49
N GLY A 84 -29.64 5.60 19.65
CA GLY A 84 -29.60 7.02 19.99
C GLY A 84 -28.52 7.41 21.02
N GLN A 85 -27.68 6.47 21.44
CA GLN A 85 -26.47 6.74 22.22
C GLN A 85 -25.30 6.92 21.26
N MET A 86 -24.45 7.91 21.52
CA MET A 86 -23.23 8.17 20.78
C MET A 86 -22.02 7.75 21.62
N ILE A 87 -21.11 6.99 21.01
CA ILE A 87 -19.85 6.57 21.59
C ILE A 87 -18.75 7.15 20.70
N GLU A 88 -17.85 7.92 21.30
CA GLU A 88 -16.68 8.46 20.62
C GLU A 88 -15.42 7.76 21.15
N SER A 89 -14.51 7.38 20.26
CA SER A 89 -13.25 6.76 20.67
C SER A 89 -12.13 7.02 19.67
N PRO A 90 -10.90 7.29 20.13
CA PRO A 90 -9.74 7.16 19.26
C PRO A 90 -9.61 5.70 18.81
N VAL A 91 -9.22 5.50 17.56
CA VAL A 91 -9.02 4.19 16.94
C VAL A 91 -7.64 4.12 16.32
N THR A 92 -7.01 2.96 16.47
CA THR A 92 -5.77 2.60 15.77
C THR A 92 -6.02 1.33 14.96
N GLY A 93 -5.40 1.22 13.80
CA GLY A 93 -5.53 0.07 12.92
C GLY A 93 -4.24 -0.34 12.24
N GLU A 94 -4.17 -1.62 11.84
CA GLU A 94 -3.10 -2.13 10.97
C GLU A 94 -3.52 -1.93 9.52
N VAL A 95 -2.60 -1.42 8.68
CA VAL A 95 -2.85 -1.15 7.26
C VAL A 95 -2.03 -2.10 6.41
N ASN A 96 -2.71 -2.86 5.55
CA ASN A 96 -2.11 -3.54 4.43
C ASN A 96 -1.87 -2.54 3.30
N VAL A 97 -0.62 -2.44 2.85
CA VAL A 97 -0.26 -1.61 1.71
C VAL A 97 0.18 -2.52 0.58
N SER A 98 -0.46 -2.38 -0.57
CA SER A 98 -0.19 -3.19 -1.74
C SER A 98 -0.23 -2.36 -3.02
N LEU A 99 0.22 -2.97 -4.12
CA LEU A 99 0.08 -2.43 -5.46
C LEU A 99 -1.09 -3.13 -6.16
N ASN A 100 -1.83 -2.40 -6.99
CA ASN A 100 -2.77 -3.02 -7.93
C ASN A 100 -2.01 -3.88 -8.97
N GLU A 101 -2.75 -4.61 -9.82
CA GLU A 101 -2.16 -5.55 -10.78
C GLU A 101 -1.17 -4.88 -11.77
N THR A 102 -1.40 -3.61 -12.15
CA THR A 102 -0.50 -2.86 -13.04
C THR A 102 0.66 -2.19 -12.28
N GLY A 103 0.57 -2.14 -10.96
CA GLY A 103 1.48 -1.43 -10.06
C GLY A 103 1.53 0.08 -10.25
N ASP A 104 0.43 0.67 -10.73
CA ASP A 104 0.27 2.12 -10.88
C ASP A 104 -0.55 2.73 -9.74
N VAL A 105 -1.18 1.90 -8.90
CA VAL A 105 -1.99 2.36 -7.77
C VAL A 105 -1.46 1.71 -6.49
N ILE A 106 -1.23 2.52 -5.46
CA ILE A 106 -1.01 2.05 -4.09
C ILE A 106 -2.36 1.92 -3.41
N ILE A 107 -2.67 0.73 -2.93
CA ILE A 107 -3.90 0.42 -2.20
C ILE A 107 -3.57 0.34 -0.72
N PHE A 108 -4.30 1.10 0.10
CA PHE A 108 -4.22 1.08 1.55
C PHE A 108 -5.51 0.50 2.10
N LYS A 109 -5.40 -0.65 2.76
CA LYS A 109 -6.55 -1.35 3.36
C LYS A 109 -6.34 -1.53 4.85
N VAL A 110 -7.28 -1.02 5.65
CA VAL A 110 -7.22 -1.15 7.11
C VAL A 110 -7.79 -2.52 7.51
N ASP A 111 -6.92 -3.46 7.86
CA ASP A 111 -7.28 -4.86 8.16
C ASP A 111 -7.85 -5.05 9.56
N LYS A 112 -7.53 -4.15 10.50
CA LYS A 112 -8.05 -4.15 11.87
C LYS A 112 -8.27 -2.72 12.32
N LEU A 113 -9.33 -2.46 13.09
CA LEU A 113 -9.62 -1.13 13.63
C LEU A 113 -10.07 -1.27 15.09
N ILE A 114 -9.21 -0.82 16.00
CA ILE A 114 -9.32 -1.10 17.44
C ILE A 114 -9.47 0.23 18.20
N PRO A 115 -10.53 0.40 19.01
CA PRO A 115 -10.65 1.52 19.94
C PRO A 115 -9.60 1.50 21.04
N GLU A 116 -8.96 2.63 21.34
CA GLU A 116 -7.89 2.67 22.36
C GLU A 116 -8.43 2.68 23.80
N ASN A 117 -9.67 3.11 24.02
CA ASN A 117 -10.24 3.35 25.36
C ASN A 117 -11.10 2.20 25.91
N ASN A 118 -11.17 1.04 25.25
CA ASN A 118 -11.99 -0.09 25.74
C ASN A 118 -11.18 -1.02 26.64
N SER A 119 -11.42 -0.91 27.95
CA SER A 119 -10.80 -1.61 29.07
C SER A 119 -11.17 -3.11 29.20
N GLY A 120 -11.09 -3.87 28.11
CA GLY A 120 -11.08 -5.34 28.16
C GLY A 120 -11.91 -6.07 27.10
N ASN A 121 -12.78 -5.37 26.37
CA ASN A 121 -13.50 -5.93 25.23
C ASN A 121 -13.00 -5.26 23.94
N PHE A 122 -12.02 -5.87 23.30
CA PHE A 122 -11.57 -5.49 21.96
C PHE A 122 -12.72 -5.74 20.98
N ILE A 123 -13.43 -4.68 20.60
CA ILE A 123 -14.38 -4.75 19.50
C ILE A 123 -13.61 -4.32 18.26
N ASP A 124 -13.27 -5.29 17.42
CA ASP A 124 -12.75 -5.01 16.09
C ASP A 124 -13.87 -4.44 15.21
N LEU A 125 -13.71 -3.17 14.85
CA LEU A 125 -14.70 -2.42 14.10
C LEU A 125 -14.66 -2.71 12.60
N THR A 126 -13.72 -3.55 12.13
CA THR A 126 -13.67 -3.97 10.71
C THR A 126 -14.87 -4.80 10.27
N SER A 127 -15.58 -5.41 11.22
CA SER A 127 -16.88 -6.03 10.97
C SER A 127 -17.97 -5.04 10.52
N ILE A 128 -17.76 -3.75 10.77
CA ILE A 128 -18.68 -2.66 10.45
C ILE A 128 -18.16 -1.89 9.23
N TYR A 129 -16.87 -1.56 9.21
CA TYR A 129 -16.24 -0.82 8.13
C TYR A 129 -14.76 -1.17 8.00
N THR A 130 -14.33 -1.47 6.78
CA THR A 130 -12.92 -1.70 6.43
C THR A 130 -12.49 -0.52 5.55
N PRO A 131 -11.88 0.54 6.13
CA PRO A 131 -11.41 1.65 5.32
C PRO A 131 -10.43 1.19 4.26
N GLU A 132 -10.68 1.61 3.03
CA GLU A 132 -9.82 1.37 1.88
C GLU A 132 -9.68 2.68 1.09
N PHE A 133 -8.45 3.04 0.74
CA PHE A 133 -8.16 4.21 -0.05
C PHE A 133 -7.02 3.93 -1.02
N GLU A 134 -7.06 4.63 -2.15
CA GLU A 134 -6.15 4.43 -3.27
C GLU A 134 -5.35 5.70 -3.56
N TYR A 135 -4.10 5.51 -3.98
CA TYR A 135 -3.24 6.58 -4.47
C TYR A 135 -2.65 6.21 -5.83
N GLU A 136 -3.04 6.96 -6.86
CA GLU A 136 -2.49 6.82 -8.20
C GLU A 136 -1.06 7.37 -8.26
N LEU A 137 -0.12 6.53 -8.67
CA LEU A 137 1.25 6.95 -8.93
C LEU A 137 1.30 7.80 -10.21
N PRO A 138 2.10 8.88 -10.24
CA PRO A 138 2.35 9.58 -11.48
C PRO A 138 3.01 8.62 -12.48
N ASN A 139 2.76 8.76 -13.78
CA ASN A 139 3.51 8.00 -14.77
C ASN A 139 4.93 8.57 -14.91
N TYR A 140 5.94 7.75 -14.60
CA TYR A 140 7.36 8.13 -14.63
C TYR A 140 8.22 7.26 -15.54
N VAL A 141 7.66 6.18 -16.09
CA VAL A 141 8.35 5.34 -17.06
C VAL A 141 7.77 5.63 -18.43
N VAL A 142 8.62 6.16 -19.31
CA VAL A 142 8.21 6.50 -20.67
C VAL A 142 8.65 5.38 -21.60
N ASP A 143 7.70 4.78 -22.33
CA ASP A 143 7.98 3.65 -23.23
C ASP A 143 9.09 3.96 -24.24
N ASN A 144 9.16 5.23 -24.68
CA ASN A 144 10.12 5.68 -25.67
C ASN A 144 10.80 6.96 -25.18
N TYR A 145 12.12 6.92 -25.07
CA TYR A 145 12.91 8.08 -24.72
C TYR A 145 13.90 8.39 -25.86
N GLU A 146 13.87 9.64 -26.32
CA GLU A 146 14.78 10.14 -27.33
C GLU A 146 15.71 11.18 -26.70
N PHE A 147 17.00 11.02 -26.96
CA PHE A 147 18.01 11.94 -26.46
C PHE A 147 19.06 12.25 -27.51
N LYS A 148 19.61 13.45 -27.40
CA LYS A 148 20.73 13.91 -28.22
C LYS A 148 22.03 13.46 -27.59
N THR A 149 22.85 12.75 -28.36
CA THR A 149 24.19 12.33 -27.96
C THR A 149 25.18 13.50 -28.07
N PRO A 150 26.38 13.41 -27.44
CA PRO A 150 27.39 14.47 -27.51
C PRO A 150 27.84 14.84 -28.93
N ASN A 151 27.77 13.90 -29.89
CA ASN A 151 28.09 14.17 -31.30
C ASN A 151 26.92 14.78 -32.09
N GLY A 152 25.80 15.06 -31.43
CA GLY A 152 24.62 15.66 -32.02
C GLY A 152 23.63 14.67 -32.64
N SER A 153 23.94 13.38 -32.72
CA SER A 153 23.00 12.37 -33.22
C SER A 153 21.88 12.09 -32.22
N LEU A 154 20.68 11.82 -32.72
CA LEU A 154 19.54 11.40 -31.92
C LEU A 154 19.57 9.89 -31.72
N LYS A 155 19.35 9.45 -30.48
CA LYS A 155 19.23 8.04 -30.12
C LYS A 155 17.90 7.82 -29.41
N LYS A 156 17.24 6.74 -29.79
CA LYS A 156 16.00 6.28 -29.20
C LYS A 156 16.26 5.02 -28.38
N ILE A 157 15.80 5.01 -27.15
CA ILE A 157 15.74 3.83 -26.29
C ILE A 157 14.28 3.54 -25.94
N THR A 158 14.01 2.27 -25.71
CA THR A 158 12.72 1.80 -25.19
C THR A 158 12.94 1.22 -23.80
N MET A 159 12.02 1.52 -22.89
CA MET A 159 12.05 1.03 -21.51
C MET A 159 10.90 0.06 -21.30
N ASP A 160 11.22 -1.21 -21.04
CA ASP A 160 10.20 -2.19 -20.67
C ASP A 160 10.18 -2.34 -19.15
N VAL A 161 9.02 -2.20 -18.53
CA VAL A 161 8.84 -2.54 -17.11
C VAL A 161 8.83 -4.06 -16.97
N VAL A 162 9.78 -4.59 -16.20
CA VAL A 162 9.91 -6.02 -15.91
C VAL A 162 9.08 -6.39 -14.68
N LYS A 163 9.20 -5.61 -13.61
CA LYS A 163 8.44 -5.78 -12.36
C LYS A 163 8.46 -4.50 -11.54
N LYS A 164 7.48 -4.38 -10.64
CA LYS A 164 7.43 -3.33 -9.61
C LYS A 164 7.37 -3.97 -8.24
N GLU A 165 8.09 -3.40 -7.29
CA GLU A 165 8.16 -3.88 -5.91
C GLU A 165 7.87 -2.72 -4.96
N LEU A 166 7.12 -2.99 -3.89
CA LEU A 166 6.79 -2.03 -2.85
C LEU A 166 7.63 -2.31 -1.61
N PHE A 167 8.22 -1.26 -1.05
CA PHE A 167 8.97 -1.29 0.19
C PHE A 167 8.45 -0.24 1.16
N LEU A 168 8.44 -0.59 2.44
CA LEU A 168 8.14 0.34 3.52
C LEU A 168 9.46 0.82 4.12
N GLU A 169 9.69 2.12 4.02
CA GLU A 169 10.74 2.80 4.76
C GLU A 169 10.09 3.75 5.78
N LYS A 170 10.83 4.12 6.82
CA LYS A 170 10.30 5.08 7.80
C LYS A 170 9.79 6.33 7.07
N GLU A 171 8.53 6.69 7.32
CA GLU A 171 7.84 7.87 6.78
C GLU A 171 7.62 7.89 5.26
N LYS A 172 7.86 6.80 4.53
CA LYS A 172 7.58 6.75 3.08
C LYS A 172 7.37 5.33 2.54
N ILE A 173 6.57 5.22 1.50
CA ILE A 173 6.49 4.02 0.65
C ILE A 173 7.44 4.21 -0.53
N VAL A 174 8.27 3.22 -0.82
CA VAL A 174 9.19 3.22 -1.95
C VAL A 174 8.72 2.19 -2.97
N ILE A 175 8.48 2.64 -4.20
CA ILE A 175 8.16 1.79 -5.34
C ILE A 175 9.41 1.66 -6.20
N LYS A 176 9.92 0.44 -6.31
CA LYS A 176 11.07 0.11 -7.16
C LYS A 176 10.58 -0.54 -8.44
N THR A 177 10.78 0.15 -9.55
CA THR A 177 10.45 -0.33 -10.88
C THR A 177 11.69 -0.84 -11.57
N HIS A 178 11.73 -2.14 -11.81
CA HIS A 178 12.80 -2.80 -12.53
C HIS A 178 12.51 -2.70 -14.02
N ILE A 179 13.44 -2.12 -14.76
CA ILE A 179 13.31 -1.88 -16.19
C ILE A 179 14.38 -2.62 -16.98
N LYS A 180 14.04 -2.87 -18.24
CA LYS A 180 14.98 -3.33 -19.25
C LYS A 180 15.08 -2.28 -20.34
N LEU A 181 16.29 -1.75 -20.55
CA LEU A 181 16.58 -0.86 -21.66
C LEU A 181 16.81 -1.65 -22.94
N ASN A 182 16.02 -1.38 -23.96
CA ASN A 182 16.22 -1.91 -25.29
C ASN A 182 16.73 -0.81 -26.22
N LYS A 183 17.81 -1.11 -26.94
CA LYS A 183 18.28 -0.28 -28.03
C LYS A 183 17.40 -0.56 -29.24
N ASN A 184 16.67 0.45 -29.70
CA ASN A 184 16.04 0.37 -31.01
C ASN A 184 17.17 0.33 -32.06
N LYS A 185 17.19 -0.74 -32.86
CA LYS A 185 18.14 -0.91 -33.97
C LYS A 185 17.88 0.12 -35.06
#